data_AF-C7D7Y4-F1
#
_entry.id   AF-C7D7Y4-F1
#
_cell.length_a   1.000
_cell.length_b   1.000
_cell.length_c   1.000
_cell.angle_alpha   90.00
_cell.angle_beta   90.00
_cell.angle_gamma   90.00
#
_symmetry.space_group_name_H-M   'P 1'
#
loop_
_entity.id
_entity.type
_entity.pdbx_description
1 polymer ?
#
loop_
_entity_poly.entity_id
_entity_poly.type
_entity_poly.pdbx_seq_one_letter_code
_entity_poly.pdbx_strand_id
1 'polypeptide(L)'
;MSWLRQNADALQALAAIATLLVALGALIGVKAQIDATDRLNKQQSAREIYREYLSLSITNPAFSAPNYCALETGPPATLNGYSNYLEYTLYTAELMMQADDGWDSTFQAIFDTHTAALCADEIDPDAYDPAILPLLGKYTPTYCATQPSCDG
;
A
#
# COMPACT_ATOMS: atom_id res chain seq x y z
N MET A 1 8.53 8.07 -65.16
CA MET A 1 9.50 8.25 -64.05
C MET A 1 9.82 9.72 -63.70
N SER A 2 9.53 10.73 -64.54
CA SER A 2 9.83 12.14 -64.19
C SER A 2 8.92 12.72 -63.10
N TRP A 3 7.66 12.29 -63.02
CA TRP A 3 6.69 12.76 -62.02
C TRP A 3 7.10 12.46 -60.57
N LEU A 4 7.62 11.25 -60.31
CA LEU A 4 8.14 10.86 -59.00
C LEU A 4 9.36 11.68 -58.60
N ARG A 5 10.23 12.06 -59.56
CA ARG A 5 11.37 12.93 -59.31
C ARG A 5 10.96 14.38 -59.06
N GLN A 6 9.92 14.87 -59.73
CA GLN A 6 9.39 16.23 -59.55
C GLN A 6 8.67 16.40 -58.20
N ASN A 7 8.09 15.33 -57.64
CA ASN A 7 7.36 15.35 -56.37
C ASN A 7 8.12 14.64 -55.23
N ALA A 8 9.40 14.31 -55.44
CA ALA A 8 10.20 13.52 -54.50
C ALA A 8 10.24 14.17 -53.10
N ASP A 9 10.41 15.48 -53.03
CA ASP A 9 10.49 16.23 -51.77
C ASP A 9 9.16 16.19 -51.00
N ALA A 10 8.03 16.33 -51.71
CA ALA A 10 6.70 16.26 -51.11
C ALA A 10 6.39 14.84 -50.59
N LEU A 11 6.75 13.81 -51.37
CA LEU A 11 6.61 12.42 -50.96
C LEU A 11 7.49 12.08 -49.76
N GLN A 12 8.71 12.61 -49.72
CA GLN A 12 9.62 12.45 -48.58
C GLN A 12 9.08 13.14 -47.32
N ALA A 13 8.56 14.36 -47.43
CA ALA A 13 7.93 15.06 -46.33
C ALA A 13 6.70 14.30 -45.79
N LEU A 14 5.85 13.78 -46.67
CA LEU A 14 4.69 12.96 -46.28
C LEU A 14 5.12 11.67 -45.58
N ALA A 15 6.15 10.99 -46.07
CA ALA A 15 6.68 9.79 -45.42
C ALA A 15 7.27 10.09 -44.03
N ALA A 16 7.96 11.23 -43.88
CA ALA A 16 8.49 11.68 -42.60
C ALA A 16 7.37 12.01 -41.60
N ILE A 17 6.32 12.71 -42.05
CA ILE A 17 5.13 12.99 -41.23
C ILE A 17 4.43 11.69 -40.83
N ALA A 18 4.23 10.75 -41.75
CA ALA A 18 3.61 9.46 -41.46
C ALA A 18 4.44 8.67 -40.43
N THR A 19 5.76 8.64 -40.57
CA THR A 19 6.66 7.99 -39.62
C THR A 19 6.58 8.65 -38.24
N LEU A 20 6.54 9.98 -38.18
CA LEU A 20 6.39 10.72 -36.93
C LEU A 20 5.06 10.37 -36.23
N LEU A 21 3.95 10.30 -36.97
CA LEU A 21 2.65 9.92 -36.41
C LEU A 21 2.65 8.49 -35.86
N VAL A 22 3.28 7.55 -36.57
CA VAL A 22 3.45 6.17 -36.09
C VAL A 22 4.29 6.14 -34.82
N ALA A 23 5.39 6.90 -34.77
CA ALA A 23 6.23 6.98 -33.58
C ALA A 23 5.49 7.54 -32.36
N LEU A 24 4.66 8.59 -32.55
CA LEU A 24 3.81 9.13 -31.48
C LEU A 24 2.77 8.11 -31.01
N GLY A 25 2.13 7.39 -31.94
CA GLY A 25 1.21 6.31 -31.60
C GLY A 25 1.87 5.19 -30.81
N ALA A 26 3.08 4.78 -31.21
CA ALA A 26 3.87 3.80 -30.48
C ALA A 26 4.23 4.29 -29.06
N LEU A 27 4.60 5.56 -28.89
CA LEU A 27 4.91 6.13 -27.59
C LEU A 27 3.70 6.12 -26.63
N ILE A 28 2.51 6.46 -27.14
CA ILE A 28 1.26 6.36 -26.37
C ILE A 28 0.98 4.91 -25.97
N GLY A 29 1.17 3.96 -26.90
CA GLY A 29 1.02 2.53 -26.62
C GLY A 29 1.95 2.03 -25.52
N VAL A 30 3.22 2.43 -25.55
CA VAL A 30 4.20 2.10 -24.51
C VAL A 30 3.79 2.69 -23.15
N LYS A 31 3.33 3.95 -23.10
CA LYS A 31 2.87 4.55 -21.84
C LYS A 31 1.69 3.78 -21.24
N ALA A 32 0.69 3.44 -22.06
CA ALA A 32 -0.46 2.66 -21.61
C ALA A 32 -0.06 1.27 -21.10
N GLN A 33 0.91 0.62 -21.75
CA GLN A 33 1.44 -0.67 -21.30
C GLN A 33 2.18 -0.56 -19.96
N ILE A 34 2.98 0.49 -19.76
CA ILE A 34 3.68 0.74 -18.50
C ILE A 34 2.68 0.93 -17.37
N ASP A 35 1.65 1.75 -17.58
CA ASP A 35 0.64 2.05 -16.56
C ASP A 35 -0.17 0.80 -16.18
N ALA A 36 -0.53 -0.03 -17.16
CA ALA A 36 -1.21 -1.29 -16.92
C ALA A 36 -0.31 -2.27 -16.14
N THR A 37 0.98 -2.31 -16.45
CA THR A 37 1.97 -3.17 -15.76
C THR A 37 2.21 -2.71 -14.33
N ASP A 38 2.37 -1.40 -14.10
CA ASP A 38 2.52 -0.83 -12.77
C ASP A 38 1.33 -1.18 -11.86
N ARG A 39 0.10 -1.04 -12.39
CA ARG A 39 -1.11 -1.41 -11.66
C ARG A 39 -1.13 -2.89 -11.28
N LEU A 40 -0.79 -3.78 -12.22
CA LEU A 40 -0.74 -5.23 -11.95
C LEU A 40 0.34 -5.58 -10.92
N ASN A 41 1.51 -4.95 -11.01
CA ASN A 41 2.60 -5.16 -10.07
C ASN A 41 2.23 -4.73 -8.65
N LYS A 42 1.56 -3.57 -8.49
CA LYS A 42 1.05 -3.10 -7.18
C LYS A 42 0.06 -4.10 -6.59
N GLN A 43 -0.91 -4.56 -7.37
CA GLN A 43 -1.89 -5.55 -6.93
C GLN A 43 -1.25 -6.90 -6.56
N GLN A 44 -0.25 -7.34 -7.31
CA GLN A 44 0.47 -8.58 -7.00
C GLN A 44 1.28 -8.44 -5.72
N SER A 45 2.05 -7.36 -5.59
CA SER A 45 2.85 -7.05 -4.40
C SER A 45 1.99 -6.98 -3.14
N ALA A 46 0.87 -6.24 -3.20
CA ALA A 46 -0.08 -6.12 -2.10
C ALA A 46 -0.63 -7.49 -1.65
N ARG A 47 -1.03 -8.35 -2.61
CA ARG A 47 -1.51 -9.70 -2.30
C ARG A 47 -0.41 -10.62 -1.77
N GLU A 48 0.83 -10.41 -2.15
CA GLU A 48 1.97 -11.18 -1.65
C GLU A 48 2.27 -10.81 -0.19
N ILE A 49 2.40 -9.52 0.12
CA ILE A 49 2.62 -9.06 1.50
C ILE A 49 1.47 -9.45 2.42
N TYR A 50 0.21 -9.39 1.95
CA TYR A 50 -0.92 -9.85 2.75
C TYR A 50 -0.87 -11.35 3.05
N ARG A 51 -0.40 -12.19 2.11
CA ARG A 51 -0.21 -13.63 2.38
C ARG A 51 0.93 -13.88 3.38
N GLU A 52 1.99 -13.09 3.30
CA GLU A 52 3.08 -13.16 4.27
C GLU A 52 2.61 -12.70 5.66
N TYR A 53 1.84 -11.60 5.76
CA TYR A 53 1.16 -11.19 6.99
C TYR A 53 0.30 -12.32 7.58
N LEU A 54 -0.51 -12.99 6.75
CA LEU A 54 -1.32 -14.12 7.21
C LEU A 54 -0.47 -15.29 7.70
N SER A 55 0.63 -15.60 7.00
CA SER A 55 1.59 -16.63 7.42
C SER A 55 2.23 -16.28 8.77
N LEU A 56 2.66 -15.02 8.94
CA LEU A 56 3.23 -14.50 10.18
C LEU A 56 2.21 -14.57 11.34
N SER A 57 0.96 -14.23 11.05
CA SER A 57 -0.16 -14.29 12.00
C SER A 57 -0.48 -15.71 12.45
N ILE A 58 -0.51 -16.66 11.51
CA ILE A 58 -0.74 -18.08 11.81
C ILE A 58 0.39 -18.65 12.66
N THR A 59 1.64 -18.26 12.39
CA THR A 59 2.81 -18.74 13.13
C THR A 59 3.02 -18.02 14.47
N ASN A 60 2.45 -16.83 14.65
CA ASN A 60 2.53 -16.04 15.88
C ASN A 60 1.12 -15.64 16.38
N PRO A 61 0.27 -16.61 16.77
CA PRO A 61 -1.13 -16.33 17.14
C PRO A 61 -1.26 -15.39 18.36
N ALA A 62 -0.25 -15.38 19.25
CA ALA A 62 -0.21 -14.47 20.39
C ALA A 62 -0.02 -12.99 19.97
N PHE A 63 0.52 -12.72 18.78
CA PHE A 63 0.63 -11.36 18.25
C PHE A 63 -0.63 -10.93 17.50
N SER A 64 -1.35 -11.85 16.85
CA SER A 64 -2.61 -11.54 16.16
C SER A 64 -3.79 -11.21 17.09
N ALA A 65 -3.74 -11.72 18.33
CA ALA A 65 -4.70 -11.42 19.39
C ALA A 65 -3.93 -11.10 20.70
N PRO A 66 -3.25 -9.94 20.75
CA PRO A 66 -2.30 -9.64 21.80
C PRO A 66 -2.99 -9.27 23.12
N ASN A 67 -2.42 -9.73 24.23
CA ASN A 67 -2.62 -9.06 25.52
C ASN A 67 -1.52 -8.00 25.67
N TYR A 68 -1.75 -6.80 25.13
CA TYR A 68 -0.73 -5.75 25.06
C TYR A 68 -0.17 -5.37 26.43
N CYS A 69 -1.00 -5.25 27.47
CA CYS A 69 -0.53 -4.91 28.81
C CYS A 69 0.40 -5.98 29.42
N ALA A 70 0.16 -7.26 29.12
CA ALA A 70 1.09 -8.32 29.50
C ALA A 70 2.39 -8.30 28.68
N LEU A 71 2.35 -7.84 27.42
CA LEU A 71 3.53 -7.66 26.58
C LEU A 71 4.38 -6.48 27.04
N GLU A 72 3.76 -5.35 27.40
CA GLU A 72 4.41 -4.12 27.82
C GLU A 72 5.23 -4.31 29.12
N THR A 73 4.67 -5.05 30.08
CA THR A 73 5.32 -5.39 31.35
C THR A 73 6.24 -6.63 31.27
N GLY A 74 6.23 -7.31 30.12
CA GLY A 74 6.91 -8.58 29.89
C GLY A 74 8.38 -8.47 29.49
N PRO A 75 8.99 -9.57 29.00
CA PRO A 75 10.35 -9.54 28.49
C PRO A 75 10.46 -8.59 27.27
N PRO A 76 11.43 -7.66 27.24
CA PRO A 76 11.55 -6.66 26.17
C PRO A 76 11.62 -7.24 24.75
N ALA A 77 12.22 -8.42 24.61
CA ALA A 77 12.30 -9.11 23.32
C ALA A 77 10.92 -9.48 22.74
N THR A 78 9.96 -9.83 23.59
CA THR A 78 8.59 -10.19 23.16
C THR A 78 7.82 -8.96 22.72
N LEU A 79 7.94 -7.86 23.47
CA LEU A 79 7.36 -6.57 23.09
C LEU A 79 7.93 -6.09 21.75
N ASN A 80 9.25 -6.17 21.56
CA ASN A 80 9.89 -5.80 20.29
C ASN A 80 9.38 -6.67 19.12
N GLY A 81 9.26 -7.98 19.32
CA GLY A 81 8.67 -8.89 18.33
C GLY A 81 7.24 -8.50 17.93
N TYR A 82 6.42 -8.14 18.92
CA TYR A 82 5.06 -7.64 18.70
C TYR A 82 5.05 -6.28 17.98
N SER A 83 5.92 -5.33 18.36
CA SER A 83 6.03 -4.03 17.69
C SER A 83 6.36 -4.19 16.21
N ASN A 84 7.30 -5.08 15.85
CA ASN A 84 7.62 -5.38 14.45
C ASN A 84 6.44 -6.05 13.72
N TYR A 85 5.67 -6.91 14.40
CA TYR A 85 4.47 -7.50 13.83
C TYR A 85 3.39 -6.44 13.54
N LEU A 86 3.17 -5.50 14.47
CA LEU A 86 2.21 -4.42 14.28
C LEU A 86 2.66 -3.46 13.16
N GLU A 87 3.94 -3.11 13.12
CA GLU A 87 4.52 -2.31 12.03
C GLU A 87 4.33 -2.99 10.67
N TYR A 88 4.61 -4.28 10.58
CA TYR A 88 4.38 -5.07 9.38
C TYR A 88 2.89 -5.09 9.00
N THR A 89 1.98 -5.12 9.99
CA THR A 89 0.53 -5.09 9.79
C THR A 89 0.08 -3.74 9.22
N LEU A 90 0.59 -2.63 9.77
CA LEU A 90 0.34 -1.27 9.27
C LEU A 90 0.83 -1.12 7.84
N TYR A 91 2.07 -1.51 7.57
CA TYR A 91 2.65 -1.48 6.22
C TYR A 91 1.88 -2.36 5.22
N THR A 92 1.41 -3.53 5.65
CA THR A 92 0.54 -4.39 4.84
C THR A 92 -0.77 -3.67 4.50
N ALA A 93 -1.37 -2.97 5.46
CA ALA A 93 -2.57 -2.18 5.21
C ALA A 93 -2.31 -1.08 4.17
N GLU A 94 -1.19 -0.36 4.26
CA GLU A 94 -0.82 0.68 3.29
C GLU A 94 -0.80 0.15 1.86
N LEU A 95 -0.07 -0.94 1.63
CA LEU A 95 0.04 -1.52 0.29
C LEU A 95 -1.30 -2.06 -0.22
N MET A 96 -2.12 -2.64 0.65
CA MET A 96 -3.44 -3.13 0.26
C MET A 96 -4.40 -2.00 -0.09
N MET A 97 -4.47 -0.96 0.75
CA MET A 97 -5.32 0.22 0.55
C MET A 97 -4.92 1.02 -0.70
N GLN A 98 -3.65 1.01 -1.10
CA GLN A 98 -3.21 1.63 -2.36
C GLN A 98 -3.52 0.80 -3.62
N ALA A 99 -3.63 -0.51 -3.48
CA ALA A 99 -3.70 -1.43 -4.61
C ALA A 99 -5.13 -1.79 -5.05
N ASP A 100 -6.07 -1.82 -4.11
CA ASP A 100 -7.46 -2.23 -4.35
C ASP A 100 -8.42 -1.61 -3.33
N ASP A 101 -9.66 -1.36 -3.75
CA ASP A 101 -10.71 -0.83 -2.88
C ASP A 101 -11.34 -1.96 -2.04
N GLY A 102 -12.00 -1.61 -0.93
CA GLY A 102 -12.82 -2.54 -0.15
C GLY A 102 -12.09 -3.29 0.97
N TRP A 103 -10.84 -2.93 1.25
CA TRP A 103 -10.04 -3.49 2.34
C TRP A 103 -10.24 -2.79 3.68
N ASP A 104 -10.95 -1.66 3.70
CA ASP A 104 -11.17 -0.82 4.87
C ASP A 104 -11.71 -1.64 6.05
N SER A 105 -12.79 -2.40 5.82
CA SER A 105 -13.42 -3.18 6.89
C SER A 105 -12.54 -4.32 7.41
N THR A 106 -11.72 -4.91 6.54
CA THR A 106 -10.78 -5.97 6.91
C THR A 106 -9.69 -5.42 7.81
N PHE A 107 -9.04 -4.33 7.40
CA PHE A 107 -7.97 -3.74 8.20
C PHE A 107 -8.48 -3.01 9.45
N GLN A 108 -9.66 -2.41 9.40
CA GLN A 108 -10.29 -1.88 10.60
C GLN A 108 -10.52 -2.97 11.64
N ALA A 109 -11.03 -4.14 11.23
CA ALA A 109 -11.24 -5.26 12.14
C ALA A 109 -9.91 -5.82 12.71
N ILE A 110 -8.85 -5.83 11.89
CA ILE A 110 -7.51 -6.18 12.35
C ILE A 110 -7.01 -5.15 13.36
N PHE A 111 -7.01 -3.85 13.03
CA PHE A 111 -6.53 -2.80 13.93
C PHE A 111 -7.30 -2.76 15.25
N ASP A 112 -8.59 -3.11 15.23
CA ASP A 112 -9.41 -3.21 16.44
C ASP A 112 -8.88 -4.23 17.45
N THR A 113 -8.23 -5.32 17.02
CA THR A 113 -7.56 -6.26 17.93
C THR A 113 -6.29 -5.69 18.56
N HIS A 114 -5.73 -4.65 17.95
CA HIS A 114 -4.51 -3.95 18.35
C HIS A 114 -4.77 -2.61 19.05
N THR A 115 -6.03 -2.32 19.40
CA THR A 115 -6.45 -1.02 19.97
C THR A 115 -5.56 -0.56 21.13
N ALA A 116 -5.22 -1.44 22.08
CA ALA A 116 -4.40 -1.07 23.23
C ALA A 116 -3.00 -0.57 22.82
N ALA A 117 -2.39 -1.18 21.79
CA ALA A 117 -1.10 -0.75 21.27
C ALA A 117 -1.20 0.54 20.44
N LEU A 118 -2.24 0.64 19.60
CA LEU A 118 -2.49 1.84 18.77
C LEU A 118 -2.87 3.07 19.61
N CYS A 119 -3.31 2.85 20.85
CA CYS A 119 -3.63 3.90 21.81
C CYS A 119 -2.54 4.15 22.85
N ALA A 120 -1.43 3.40 22.83
CA ALA A 120 -0.35 3.55 23.80
C ALA A 120 0.40 4.87 23.59
N ASP A 121 0.59 5.26 22.32
CA ASP A 121 1.24 6.49 21.91
C ASP A 121 0.34 7.28 20.95
N GLU A 122 0.55 8.58 20.86
CA GLU A 122 -0.11 9.41 19.85
C GLU A 122 0.39 9.04 18.46
N ILE A 123 -0.55 8.72 17.56
CA ILE A 123 -0.25 8.43 16.16
C ILE A 123 0.18 9.73 15.48
N ASP A 124 1.41 9.76 14.98
CA ASP A 124 1.89 10.83 14.10
C ASP A 124 1.35 10.60 12.68
N PRO A 125 0.40 11.41 12.17
CA PRO A 125 -0.16 11.22 10.85
C PRO A 125 0.87 11.47 9.73
N ASP A 126 1.94 12.21 9.98
CA ASP A 126 2.99 12.46 8.99
C ASP A 126 3.92 11.25 8.82
N ALA A 127 3.85 10.27 9.72
CA ALA A 127 4.64 9.03 9.66
C ALA A 127 4.03 7.94 8.76
N TYR A 128 2.78 8.10 8.31
CA TYR A 128 2.03 7.06 7.61
C TYR A 128 1.57 7.50 6.23
N ASP A 129 1.37 6.52 5.34
CA ASP A 129 0.82 6.81 4.01
C ASP A 129 -0.63 7.33 4.10
N PRO A 130 -1.02 8.35 3.30
CA PRO A 130 -2.37 8.88 3.29
C PRO A 130 -3.48 7.83 3.10
N ALA A 131 -3.18 6.71 2.46
CA ALA A 131 -4.14 5.62 2.22
C ALA A 131 -4.68 4.99 3.51
N ILE A 132 -3.94 4.98 4.62
CA ILE A 132 -4.37 4.34 5.89
C ILE A 132 -4.83 5.32 6.96
N LEU A 133 -4.61 6.61 6.77
CA LEU A 133 -5.04 7.64 7.73
C LEU A 133 -6.55 7.56 8.09
N PRO A 134 -7.48 7.24 7.16
CA PRO A 134 -8.88 7.04 7.54
C PRO A 134 -9.11 5.93 8.57
N LEU A 135 -8.30 4.86 8.53
CA LEU A 135 -8.36 3.75 9.48
C LEU A 135 -7.75 4.14 10.83
N LEU A 136 -6.60 4.81 10.79
CA LEU A 136 -5.91 5.28 11.99
C LEU A 136 -6.68 6.40 12.70
N GLY A 137 -7.47 7.18 11.95
CA GLY A 137 -8.31 8.26 12.46
C GLY A 137 -9.36 7.83 13.49
N LYS A 138 -9.59 6.52 13.68
CA LYS A 138 -10.37 5.99 14.80
C LYS A 138 -9.65 6.17 16.14
N TYR A 139 -8.34 5.96 16.19
CA TYR A 139 -7.52 5.91 17.41
C TYR A 139 -7.07 7.31 17.87
N THR A 140 -8.03 8.23 17.93
CA THR A 140 -7.79 9.58 18.46
C THR A 140 -7.55 9.56 19.97
N PRO A 141 -6.93 10.60 20.56
CA PRO A 141 -6.82 10.73 22.01
C PRO A 141 -8.17 10.61 22.74
N THR A 142 -9.26 11.09 22.13
CA THR A 142 -10.61 10.97 22.71
C THR A 142 -11.11 9.51 22.72
N TYR A 143 -10.91 8.78 21.63
CA TYR A 143 -11.26 7.35 21.59
C TYR A 143 -10.39 6.54 22.55
N CYS A 144 -9.08 6.77 22.54
CA CYS A 144 -8.13 6.06 23.37
C CYS A 144 -8.36 6.27 24.87
N ALA A 145 -8.81 7.47 25.28
CA ALA A 145 -9.23 7.73 26.67
C ALA A 145 -10.44 6.88 27.15
N THR A 146 -11.18 6.25 26.23
CA THR A 146 -12.29 5.33 26.58
C THR A 146 -11.87 3.86 26.64
N GLN A 147 -10.64 3.54 26.24
CA GLN A 147 -10.13 2.18 26.22
C GLN A 147 -9.49 1.83 27.57
N PRO A 148 -9.47 0.55 27.98
CA PRO A 148 -8.76 0.14 29.19
C PRO A 148 -7.27 0.47 29.08
N SER A 149 -6.72 1.21 30.05
CA SER A 149 -5.28 1.42 30.16
C SER A 149 -4.60 0.20 30.80
N CYS A 150 -3.29 0.08 30.57
CA CYS A 150 -2.48 -0.98 31.17
C CYS A 150 -2.12 -0.74 32.65
N ASP A 151 -2.52 0.42 33.20
CA ASP A 151 -2.25 0.85 34.59
C ASP A 151 -3.26 0.33 35.63
N GLY A 152 -3.93 -0.81 35.35
CA GLY A 152 -4.88 -1.45 36.27
C GLY A 152 -4.23 -2.13 37.46
#